data_AF-A0A350UAG9-F1
#
_entry.id   AF-A0A350UAG9-F1
#
_cell.length_a   1.000
_cell.length_b   1.000
_cell.length_c   1.000
_cell.angle_alpha   90.00
_cell.angle_beta   90.00
_cell.angle_gamma   90.00
#
_symmetry.space_group_name_H-M   'P 1'
#
loop_
_entity.id
_entity.type
_entity.pdbx_description
1 polymer ?
#
loop_
_entity_poly.entity_id
_entity_poly.type
_entity_poly.pdbx_seq_one_letter_code
_entity_poly.pdbx_strand_id
1 'polypeptide(L)'
;MLIAGFQKTSFVDYPGQPCAVVFTPYCNMDCVYCHNAHIIKRDAPLIPEEPILEYLEKRAGLLSAVVISGGEPTLQQNLEAFILRVRTFGYAVKLDTNGTKPQALLALLNKNLLDYIAMDVKAPESKYDEITRSSVDMDAIRRSIALLRNSGVPHEFRLTFAPQLT
;
A
#
# COMPACT_ATOMS: atom_id res chain seq x y z
N MET A 1 0.77 10.62 9.31
CA MET A 1 1.22 9.28 8.90
C MET A 1 2.74 9.30 8.80
N LEU A 2 3.45 8.21 9.09
CA LEU A 2 4.89 8.17 8.86
C LEU A 2 5.17 7.93 7.37
N ILE A 3 6.12 8.66 6.80
CA ILE A 3 6.46 8.59 5.37
C ILE A 3 7.97 8.45 5.23
N ALA A 4 8.41 7.44 4.47
CA ALA A 4 9.82 7.13 4.22
C ALA A 4 10.26 7.42 2.78
N GLY A 5 9.31 7.66 1.88
CA GLY A 5 9.59 7.98 0.50
C GLY A 5 8.41 8.70 -0.15
N PHE A 6 8.72 9.51 -1.15
CA PHE A 6 7.71 10.23 -1.91
C PHE A 6 8.11 10.36 -3.37
N GLN A 7 7.37 9.67 -4.24
CA GLN A 7 7.48 9.82 -5.69
C GLN A 7 6.46 10.87 -6.12
N LYS A 8 6.97 12.05 -6.51
CA LYS A 8 6.16 13.21 -6.89
C LYS A 8 5.23 12.96 -8.08
N THR A 9 5.65 12.13 -9.03
CA THR A 9 4.88 11.82 -10.23
C THR A 9 5.22 10.42 -10.72
N SER A 10 4.19 9.64 -11.03
CA SER A 10 4.25 8.35 -11.68
C SER A 10 3.10 8.21 -12.68
N PHE A 11 3.34 7.39 -13.70
CA PHE A 11 2.38 7.05 -14.75
C PHE A 11 2.08 5.54 -14.80
N VAL A 12 2.66 4.77 -13.87
CA VAL A 12 2.60 3.29 -13.89
C VAL A 12 2.01 2.71 -12.62
N ASP A 13 1.99 3.46 -11.52
CA ASP A 13 1.55 2.93 -10.21
C ASP A 13 0.03 2.95 -10.02
N TYR A 14 -0.69 3.79 -10.77
CA TYR A 14 -2.16 3.80 -10.82
C TYR A 14 -2.65 3.44 -12.23
N PRO A 15 -3.56 2.46 -12.42
CA PRO A 15 -4.04 2.09 -13.74
C PRO A 15 -4.74 3.25 -14.47
N GLY A 16 -4.12 3.68 -15.58
CA GLY A 16 -4.69 4.68 -16.48
C GLY A 16 -4.71 6.12 -15.94
N GLN A 17 -4.02 6.42 -14.84
CA GLN A 17 -4.03 7.76 -14.25
C GLN A 17 -2.62 8.22 -13.80
N PRO A 18 -2.25 9.50 -14.02
CA PRO A 18 -1.06 10.07 -13.41
C PRO A 18 -1.26 10.22 -11.89
N CYS A 19 -0.27 9.81 -11.11
CA CYS A 19 -0.38 9.79 -9.66
C CYS A 19 0.90 10.25 -8.95
N ALA A 20 0.78 10.55 -7.65
CA ALA A 20 1.91 10.55 -6.73
C ALA A 20 1.93 9.25 -5.92
N VAL A 21 3.10 8.82 -5.45
CA VAL A 21 3.24 7.62 -4.60
C VAL A 21 3.86 8.01 -3.27
N VAL A 22 3.21 7.62 -2.18
CA VAL A 22 3.66 7.82 -0.81
C VAL A 22 4.08 6.47 -0.25
N PHE A 23 5.32 6.36 0.21
CA PHE A 23 5.86 5.12 0.75
C PHE A 23 5.91 5.19 2.28
N THR A 24 5.14 4.36 2.96
CA THR A 24 5.15 4.24 4.42
C THR A 24 6.38 3.44 4.88
N PRO A 25 7.01 3.77 6.02
CA PRO A 25 8.02 2.92 6.63
C PRO A 25 7.39 1.68 7.27
N TYR A 26 8.26 0.75 7.62
CA TYR A 26 7.97 -0.48 8.36
C TYR A 26 7.08 -1.47 7.60
N CYS A 27 7.45 -2.74 7.70
CA CYS A 27 6.65 -3.84 7.17
C CYS A 27 6.69 -4.98 8.18
N ASN A 28 5.62 -5.76 8.21
CA ASN A 28 5.54 -7.00 8.98
C ASN A 28 6.01 -8.22 8.18
N MET A 29 6.71 -7.99 7.07
CA MET A 29 7.41 -8.98 6.26
C MET A 29 8.80 -8.47 5.91
N ASP A 30 9.76 -9.39 5.75
CA ASP A 30 11.12 -9.12 5.25
C ASP A 30 11.37 -9.94 3.98
N CYS A 31 10.55 -9.71 2.94
CA CYS A 31 10.57 -10.53 1.72
C CYS A 31 11.98 -10.61 1.11
N VAL A 32 12.39 -11.79 0.66
CA VAL A 32 13.72 -12.01 0.05
C VAL A 32 13.99 -11.14 -1.17
N TYR A 33 12.94 -10.74 -1.90
CA TYR A 33 13.00 -9.88 -3.08
C TYR A 33 12.56 -8.44 -2.81
N CYS A 34 12.52 -7.99 -1.55
CA CYS A 34 11.98 -6.67 -1.21
C CYS A 34 12.83 -5.53 -1.83
N HIS A 35 12.26 -4.84 -2.84
CA HIS A 35 12.86 -3.65 -3.44
C HIS A 35 13.03 -2.50 -2.42
N ASN A 36 12.18 -2.48 -1.39
CA ASN A 36 12.09 -1.44 -0.39
C ASN A 36 12.69 -1.87 0.96
N ALA A 37 13.66 -2.79 0.98
CA ALA A 37 14.28 -3.28 2.22
C ALA A 37 14.91 -2.15 3.08
N HIS A 38 15.22 -1.00 2.46
CA HIS A 38 15.77 0.17 3.13
C HIS A 38 14.74 0.95 3.98
N ILE A 39 13.43 0.83 3.72
CA ILE A 39 12.38 1.55 4.47
C ILE A 39 11.64 0.69 5.51
N ILE A 40 11.87 -0.62 5.54
CA ILE A 40 11.19 -1.52 6.49
C ILE A 40 11.88 -1.56 7.87
N LYS A 41 13.11 -1.06 7.96
CA LYS A 41 13.91 -1.02 9.20
C LYS A 41 13.57 0.21 10.05
N ARG A 42 13.86 0.14 11.35
CA ARG A 42 13.52 1.15 12.37
C ARG A 42 14.18 2.51 12.17
N ASP A 43 15.27 2.56 11.43
CA ASP A 43 16.12 3.73 11.18
C ASP A 43 15.86 4.38 9.82
N ALA A 44 14.79 3.98 9.11
CA ALA A 44 14.42 4.59 7.85
C ALA A 44 14.24 6.12 8.01
N PRO A 45 14.89 6.94 7.17
CA PRO A 45 14.74 8.39 7.23
C PRO A 45 13.30 8.76 6.93
N LEU A 46 12.74 9.64 7.76
CA LEU A 46 11.34 10.06 7.64
C LEU A 46 11.24 11.43 6.98
N ILE A 47 10.21 11.58 6.16
CA ILE A 47 9.84 12.83 5.50
C ILE A 47 8.66 13.43 6.28
N PRO A 48 8.70 14.73 6.64
CA PRO A 48 7.53 15.41 7.22
C PRO A 48 6.31 15.32 6.30
N GLU A 49 5.13 15.18 6.88
CA GLU A 49 3.87 15.02 6.13
C GLU A 49 3.43 16.33 5.46
N GLU A 50 3.56 17.47 6.14
CA GLU A 50 3.11 18.77 5.67
C GLU A 50 3.64 19.15 4.27
N PRO A 51 4.94 19.09 3.96
CA PRO A 51 5.45 19.39 2.61
C PRO A 51 4.87 18.48 1.51
N ILE A 52 4.49 17.25 1.86
CA ILE A 52 3.86 16.32 0.93
C ILE A 52 2.42 16.74 0.69
N LEU A 53 1.67 17.08 1.73
CA LEU A 53 0.31 17.59 1.60
C LEU A 53 0.26 18.90 0.81
N GLU A 54 1.19 19.84 1.04
CA GLU A 54 1.31 21.08 0.27
C GLU A 54 1.60 20.80 -1.21
N TYR A 55 2.47 19.83 -1.51
CA TYR A 55 2.72 19.42 -2.89
C TYR A 55 1.47 18.83 -3.54
N LEU A 56 0.76 17.94 -2.83
CA LEU A 56 -0.45 17.29 -3.32
C LEU A 56 -1.55 18.32 -3.58
N GLU A 57 -1.77 19.26 -2.66
CA GLU A 57 -2.74 20.35 -2.85
C GLU A 57 -2.39 21.18 -4.10
N LYS A 58 -1.13 21.57 -4.27
CA LYS A 58 -0.68 22.34 -5.44
C LYS A 58 -0.81 21.58 -6.77
N ARG A 59 -0.79 20.24 -6.74
CA ARG A 59 -0.87 19.39 -7.94
C ARG A 59 -2.27 18.85 -8.20
N ALA A 60 -3.25 19.16 -7.36
CA ALA A 60 -4.63 18.79 -7.57
C ALA A 60 -5.11 19.24 -8.95
N GLY A 61 -5.73 18.34 -9.71
CA GLY A 61 -6.17 18.57 -11.09
C GLY A 61 -5.10 18.32 -12.17
N LEU A 62 -3.81 18.31 -11.82
CA LEU A 62 -2.73 17.85 -12.72
C LEU A 62 -2.44 16.36 -12.51
N LEU A 63 -2.36 15.94 -11.24
CA LEU A 63 -2.34 14.55 -10.84
C LEU A 63 -3.77 14.14 -10.49
N SER A 64 -4.13 12.89 -10.81
CA SER A 64 -5.49 12.38 -10.62
C SER A 64 -5.60 11.47 -9.40
N ALA A 65 -4.50 10.84 -8.98
CA ALA A 65 -4.51 9.91 -7.88
C ALA A 65 -3.30 10.01 -6.95
N VAL A 66 -3.46 9.44 -5.76
CA VAL A 66 -2.37 9.14 -4.82
C VAL A 66 -2.37 7.65 -4.53
N VAL A 67 -1.21 7.03 -4.71
CA VAL A 67 -0.96 5.64 -4.34
C VAL A 67 -0.26 5.63 -2.99
N ILE A 68 -0.81 4.91 -2.03
CA ILE A 68 -0.20 4.69 -0.72
C ILE A 68 0.37 3.28 -0.71
N SER A 69 1.70 3.19 -0.64
CA SER A 69 2.50 1.97 -0.74
C SER A 69 3.65 2.03 0.29
N GLY A 70 4.75 1.31 0.07
CA GLY A 70 5.94 1.35 0.92
C GLY A 70 6.27 0.00 1.54
N GLY A 71 6.43 0.00 2.86
CA GLY A 71 6.44 -1.21 3.67
C GLY A 71 5.04 -1.82 3.70
N GLU A 72 4.32 -1.65 4.80
CA GLU A 72 2.90 -2.03 4.87
C GLU A 72 2.05 -0.86 5.38
N PRO A 73 1.32 -0.16 4.51
CA PRO A 73 0.51 0.98 4.91
C PRO A 73 -0.53 0.66 5.97
N THR A 74 -1.12 -0.54 5.95
CA THR A 74 -2.16 -0.93 6.93
C THR A 74 -1.66 -1.10 8.36
N LEU A 75 -0.33 -0.99 8.59
CA LEU A 75 0.25 -0.89 9.93
C LEU A 75 0.18 0.53 10.51
N GLN A 76 -0.04 1.55 9.69
CA GLN A 76 -0.03 2.95 10.11
C GLN A 76 -1.36 3.33 10.77
N GLN A 77 -1.32 3.77 12.04
CA GLN A 77 -2.51 4.22 12.77
C GLN A 77 -3.21 5.42 12.10
N ASN A 78 -2.44 6.30 11.47
CA ASN A 78 -2.94 7.53 10.85
C ASN A 78 -3.23 7.37 9.35
N LEU A 79 -3.28 6.14 8.81
CA LEU A 79 -3.55 5.90 7.39
C LEU A 79 -4.90 6.50 6.96
N GLU A 80 -5.96 6.25 7.73
CA GLU A 80 -7.30 6.77 7.43
C GLU A 80 -7.32 8.30 7.39
N ALA A 81 -6.72 8.95 8.39
CA ALA A 81 -6.66 10.40 8.45
C ALA A 81 -5.91 11.01 7.26
N PHE A 82 -4.81 10.37 6.83
CA PHE A 82 -4.08 10.77 5.63
C PHE A 82 -4.92 10.63 4.37
N ILE A 83 -5.62 9.51 4.21
CA ILE A 83 -6.52 9.27 3.06
C ILE A 83 -7.61 10.34 3.01
N LEU A 84 -8.28 10.61 4.13
CA LEU A 84 -9.30 11.65 4.22
C LEU A 84 -8.75 13.01 3.78
N ARG A 85 -7.55 13.38 4.24
CA ARG A 85 -6.92 14.65 3.88
C ARG A 85 -6.62 14.72 2.38
N VAL A 86 -6.03 13.68 1.80
CA VAL A 86 -5.73 13.62 0.36
C VAL A 86 -7.01 13.71 -0.48
N ARG A 87 -8.08 13.03 -0.06
CA ARG A 87 -9.38 13.10 -0.75
C ARG A 87 -9.99 14.50 -0.73
N THR A 88 -9.70 15.34 0.27
CA THR A 88 -10.19 16.74 0.27
C THR A 88 -9.64 17.56 -0.90
N PHE A 89 -8.52 17.15 -1.50
CA PHE A 89 -7.95 17.77 -2.70
C PHE A 89 -8.51 17.19 -4.01
N GLY A 90 -9.43 16.22 -3.95
CA GLY A 90 -10.07 15.62 -5.12
C GLY A 90 -9.32 14.43 -5.74
N TYR A 91 -8.32 13.87 -5.06
CA TYR A 91 -7.59 12.70 -5.53
C TYR A 91 -8.39 11.40 -5.40
N ALA A 92 -8.28 10.54 -6.42
CA ALA A 92 -8.53 9.11 -6.25
C ALA A 92 -7.41 8.48 -5.42
N VAL A 93 -7.72 7.45 -4.64
CA VAL A 93 -6.78 6.81 -3.73
C VAL A 93 -6.64 5.33 -4.07
N LYS A 94 -5.40 4.92 -4.32
CA LYS A 94 -5.00 3.51 -4.43
C LYS A 94 -4.23 3.08 -3.19
N LEU A 95 -4.57 1.91 -2.66
CA LEU A 95 -3.83 1.27 -1.58
C LEU A 95 -3.07 0.05 -2.10
N ASP A 96 -1.78 0.01 -1.84
CA ASP A 96 -0.91 -1.14 -2.06
C ASP A 96 -0.65 -1.83 -0.72
N THR A 97 -0.97 -3.12 -0.61
CA THR A 97 -0.88 -3.87 0.65
C THR A 97 -0.40 -5.31 0.45
N ASN A 98 0.24 -5.87 1.47
CA ASN A 98 0.52 -7.30 1.59
C ASN A 98 -0.67 -8.10 2.15
N GLY A 99 -1.77 -7.42 2.54
CA GLY A 99 -3.03 -8.04 2.95
C GLY A 99 -3.04 -8.71 4.32
N THR A 100 -2.02 -8.52 5.15
CA THR A 100 -1.97 -9.12 6.50
C THR A 100 -2.92 -8.49 7.52
N LYS A 101 -3.51 -7.34 7.22
CA LYS A 101 -4.43 -6.61 8.12
C LYS A 101 -5.83 -6.51 7.52
N PRO A 102 -6.61 -7.62 7.46
CA PRO A 102 -7.97 -7.61 6.94
C PRO A 102 -8.89 -6.62 7.69
N GLN A 103 -8.66 -6.41 9.00
CA GLN A 103 -9.46 -5.48 9.80
C GLN A 103 -9.30 -4.02 9.34
N ALA A 104 -8.06 -3.62 8.99
CA ALA A 104 -7.79 -2.29 8.47
C ALA A 104 -8.41 -2.12 7.07
N LEU A 105 -8.28 -3.13 6.21
CA LEU A 105 -8.93 -3.13 4.90
C LEU A 105 -10.45 -3.00 4.99
N LEU A 106 -11.08 -3.80 5.85
CA LEU A 106 -12.53 -3.73 6.08
C LEU A 106 -12.96 -2.35 6.57
N ALA A 107 -12.21 -1.74 7.49
CA ALA A 107 -12.52 -0.40 8.00
C ALA A 107 -12.46 0.67 6.89
N LEU A 108 -11.43 0.63 6.04
CA LEU A 108 -11.27 1.57 4.92
C LEU A 108 -12.35 1.36 3.83
N LEU A 109 -12.66 0.10 3.52
CA LEU A 109 -13.70 -0.28 2.56
C LEU A 109 -15.10 0.17 3.04
N ASN A 110 -15.46 -0.09 4.30
CA ASN A 110 -16.76 0.31 4.86
C ASN A 110 -16.98 1.84 4.85
N LYS A 111 -15.90 2.62 4.86
CA LYS A 111 -15.92 4.08 4.79
C LYS A 111 -15.81 4.62 3.36
N ASN A 112 -15.77 3.76 2.35
CA ASN A 112 -15.61 4.10 0.93
C ASN A 112 -14.39 5.01 0.66
N LEU A 113 -13.26 4.70 1.31
CA LEU A 113 -12.05 5.55 1.25
C LEU A 113 -11.07 5.18 0.13
N LEU A 114 -11.27 4.04 -0.52
CA LEU A 114 -10.37 3.48 -1.52
C LEU A 114 -11.07 3.37 -2.86
N ASP A 115 -10.41 3.85 -3.92
CA ASP A 115 -10.91 3.78 -5.29
C ASP A 115 -10.23 2.64 -6.09
N TYR A 116 -9.07 2.18 -5.62
CA TYR A 116 -8.38 1.01 -6.17
C TYR A 116 -7.55 0.30 -5.10
N ILE A 117 -7.41 -1.02 -5.18
CA ILE A 117 -6.55 -1.79 -4.27
C ILE A 117 -5.64 -2.73 -5.05
N ALA A 118 -4.34 -2.66 -4.80
CA ALA A 118 -3.41 -3.70 -5.23
C ALA A 118 -2.96 -4.50 -4.01
N MET A 119 -3.24 -5.81 -4.03
CA MET A 119 -2.79 -6.72 -2.98
C MET A 119 -1.72 -7.65 -3.52
N ASP A 120 -0.58 -7.71 -2.83
CA ASP A 120 0.49 -8.61 -3.17
C ASP A 120 0.34 -9.97 -2.48
N VAL A 121 0.20 -11.02 -3.28
CA VAL A 121 0.29 -12.42 -2.85
C VAL A 121 1.74 -12.86 -3.06
N LYS A 122 2.47 -13.06 -1.97
CA LYS A 122 3.94 -13.09 -2.01
C LYS A 122 4.53 -14.44 -2.44
N ALA A 123 3.82 -15.54 -2.21
CA ALA A 123 4.25 -16.89 -2.55
C ALA A 123 3.07 -17.88 -2.46
N PRO A 124 3.23 -19.13 -2.92
CA PRO A 124 2.37 -20.24 -2.49
C PRO A 124 2.41 -20.41 -0.97
N GLU A 125 1.30 -20.86 -0.39
CA GLU A 125 1.13 -20.99 1.06
C GLU A 125 2.24 -21.78 1.76
N SER A 126 2.65 -22.91 1.18
CA SER A 126 3.70 -23.76 1.76
C SER A 126 5.09 -23.11 1.81
N LYS A 127 5.31 -22.04 1.04
CA LYS A 127 6.57 -21.30 0.96
C LYS A 127 6.44 -19.87 1.50
N TYR A 128 5.27 -19.49 2.04
CA TYR A 128 5.00 -18.09 2.37
C TYR A 128 5.99 -17.55 3.39
N ASP A 129 6.14 -18.25 4.51
CA ASP A 129 7.04 -17.85 5.59
C ASP A 129 8.50 -17.80 5.17
N GLU A 130 8.94 -18.74 4.32
CA GLU A 130 10.30 -18.79 3.75
C GLU A 130 10.57 -17.54 2.90
N ILE A 131 9.67 -17.24 1.97
CA ILE A 131 9.82 -16.12 1.03
C ILE A 131 9.68 -14.77 1.73
N THR A 132 8.75 -14.65 2.69
CA THR A 132 8.56 -13.42 3.46
C THR A 132 9.54 -13.27 4.62
N ARG A 133 10.32 -14.32 4.94
CA ARG A 133 11.19 -14.43 6.12
C ARG A 133 10.49 -13.96 7.40
N SER A 134 9.24 -14.38 7.57
CA SER A 134 8.34 -13.91 8.63
C SER A 134 7.23 -14.92 8.80
N SER A 135 6.71 -15.10 10.03
CA SER A 135 5.55 -15.96 10.25
C SER A 135 4.26 -15.20 9.89
N VAL A 136 3.55 -15.68 8.86
CA VAL A 136 2.38 -15.02 8.31
C VAL A 136 1.11 -15.82 8.61
N ASP A 137 0.10 -15.16 9.17
CA ASP A 137 -1.25 -15.75 9.29
C ASP A 137 -1.90 -15.84 7.90
N MET A 138 -1.86 -17.03 7.31
CA MET A 138 -2.46 -17.29 6.00
C MET A 138 -3.98 -17.15 5.99
N ASP A 139 -4.66 -17.30 7.14
CA ASP A 139 -6.09 -17.00 7.22
C ASP A 139 -6.35 -15.49 7.11
N ALA A 140 -5.45 -14.64 7.62
CA ALA A 140 -5.55 -13.21 7.40
C ALA A 140 -5.43 -12.85 5.92
N ILE A 141 -4.50 -13.47 5.20
CA ILE A 141 -4.32 -13.30 3.75
C ILE A 141 -5.60 -13.72 3.01
N ARG A 142 -6.15 -14.91 3.31
CA ARG A 142 -7.41 -15.39 2.70
C ARG A 142 -8.59 -14.47 2.99
N ARG A 143 -8.72 -13.97 4.22
CA ARG A 143 -9.76 -13.00 4.60
C ARG A 143 -9.63 -11.71 3.78
N SER A 144 -8.43 -11.17 3.62
CA SER A 144 -8.19 -9.98 2.80
C SER A 144 -8.54 -10.20 1.33
N ILE A 145 -8.14 -11.35 0.76
CA ILE A 145 -8.54 -11.73 -0.62
C ILE A 145 -10.06 -11.78 -0.74
N ALA A 146 -10.75 -12.42 0.20
CA ALA A 146 -12.20 -12.50 0.20
C ALA A 146 -12.87 -11.11 0.35
N LEU A 147 -12.34 -10.24 1.21
CA LEU A 147 -12.82 -8.85 1.35
C LEU A 147 -12.72 -8.09 0.03
N LEU A 148 -11.54 -8.11 -0.62
CA LEU A 148 -11.32 -7.41 -1.88
C LEU A 148 -12.24 -7.93 -2.98
N ARG A 149 -12.35 -9.26 -3.14
CA ARG A 149 -13.23 -9.89 -4.14
C ARG A 149 -14.71 -9.51 -4.00
N ASN A 150 -15.17 -9.25 -2.78
CA ASN A 150 -16.56 -8.90 -2.48
C ASN A 150 -16.78 -7.40 -2.26
N SER A 151 -15.73 -6.57 -2.36
CA SER A 151 -15.81 -5.15 -2.01
C SER A 151 -16.53 -4.27 -3.04
N GLY A 152 -16.59 -4.70 -4.30
CA GLY A 152 -17.01 -3.86 -5.42
C GLY A 152 -15.99 -2.78 -5.82
N VAL A 153 -14.89 -2.63 -5.09
CA VAL A 153 -13.79 -1.71 -5.43
C VAL A 153 -12.88 -2.40 -6.47
N PRO A 154 -12.49 -1.70 -7.55
CA PRO A 154 -11.49 -2.20 -8.49
C PRO A 154 -10.23 -2.66 -7.78
N HIS A 155 -9.74 -3.85 -8.11
CA HIS A 155 -8.57 -4.42 -7.46
C HIS A 155 -7.76 -5.35 -8.36
N GLU A 156 -6.50 -5.54 -8.00
CA GLU A 156 -5.60 -6.50 -8.61
C GLU A 156 -4.85 -7.30 -7.54
N PHE A 157 -4.57 -8.57 -7.85
CA PHE A 157 -3.64 -9.39 -7.10
C PHE A 157 -2.32 -9.44 -7.85
N ARG A 158 -1.23 -9.08 -7.18
CA ARG A 158 0.12 -9.06 -7.75
C ARG A 158 0.94 -10.19 -7.14
N LEU A 159 1.79 -10.81 -7.95
CA LEU A 159 2.77 -11.78 -7.49
C LEU A 159 4.09 -11.50 -8.21
N THR A 160 5.16 -11.37 -7.45
CA THR A 160 6.50 -11.29 -8.01
C THR A 160 6.94 -12.70 -8.41
N PHE A 161 7.07 -12.92 -9.72
CA PHE A 161 7.60 -14.18 -10.22
C PHE A 161 9.13 -14.16 -10.16
N ALA A 162 9.70 -15.04 -9.35
CA ALA A 162 11.13 -15.26 -9.25
C ALA A 162 11.40 -16.75 -9.48
N PRO A 163 11.91 -17.16 -10.66
CA PRO A 163 12.08 -18.57 -11.03
C PRO A 163 12.89 -19.39 -10.02
N GLN A 164 13.82 -18.76 -9.30
CA GLN A 164 14.67 -19.41 -8.31
C GLN A 164 13.96 -19.65 -6.96
N LEU A 165 12.79 -19.03 -6.75
CA LEU A 165 12.03 -19.01 -5.51
C LEU A 165 10.66 -19.71 -5.63
N THR A 166 10.24 -20.05 -6.86
CA THR A 166 8.93 -20.64 -7.16
C THR A 166 9.07 -22.06 -7.65
#